data_AF-A0A327ZC76-F1
#
_entry.id   AF-A0A327ZC76-F1
#
_cell.length_a   1.000
_cell.length_b   1.000
_cell.length_c   1.000
_cell.angle_alpha   90.00
_cell.angle_beta   90.00
_cell.angle_gamma   90.00
#
_symmetry.space_group_name_H-M   'P 1'
#
loop_
_entity.id
_entity.type
_entity.pdbx_description
1 polymer ?
#
loop_
_entity_poly.entity_id
_entity_poly.type
_entity_poly.pdbx_seq_one_letter_code
_entity_poly.pdbx_strand_id
1 'polypeptide(L)'
;MSRFGSNIRSKRWWAGALTVLVAPLAVVAASALQAEAAVAPVPGSTYTLAAANSGRCVDIPDGSKDNGALLQQWGCHADYAWQQFVVQQVSSGVFTLVSVNSGKCVDVPTDAVAGTRLQQWGCGDAAKTGQQFRFTASGSGTYQLTSVRYGLCLSVRDATANGAAVVVDTCATSSTQQWGFTFVTGGAEGGATCPCTVASDGTGQYKTVQAAIDAVPANNTSRRVITIKAGTYREIVTIPSNKPYITLQGAGSAASGVVIVNNHSSAGGYGTSGSATFFANGKEFNAANLTIKNDYGTGSQAVALNLNADKIILRNVRVLGNQDTLLTNSGRAYVVNSYIEGTTDFIFGGSIAVFHNSTIHNVSSTGGVMTAANTAAANTYGYLFYKCTVNNGGGTNVTTLGRPWGPAAQVLYRESTLSAGIKYTAPWQDMSSNSWKNARFFSYKNTGAGAAVNSNTPQMSDSQAANYTPQKYLAGSDGWNPL
;
A
#
# COMPACT_ATOMS: atom_id res chain seq x y z
N MET A 1 72.09 -84.47 -3.08
CA MET A 1 71.37 -85.58 -3.74
C MET A 1 69.97 -85.10 -4.11
N SER A 2 69.60 -85.20 -5.41
CA SER A 2 68.24 -85.44 -5.96
C SER A 2 67.01 -84.67 -5.42
N ARG A 3 65.98 -84.27 -6.18
CA ARG A 3 65.62 -84.07 -7.60
C ARG A 3 64.10 -83.73 -7.55
N PHE A 4 63.60 -82.89 -8.47
CA PHE A 4 62.21 -82.79 -9.01
C PHE A 4 61.01 -82.27 -8.18
N GLY A 5 60.24 -81.34 -8.79
CA GLY A 5 58.83 -81.61 -9.17
C GLY A 5 57.66 -80.84 -8.52
N SER A 6 57.18 -79.77 -9.19
CA SER A 6 55.81 -79.17 -9.33
C SER A 6 54.68 -79.34 -8.28
N ASN A 7 53.99 -78.25 -7.92
CA ASN A 7 52.66 -77.85 -8.47
C ASN A 7 51.94 -76.69 -7.72
N ILE A 8 51.53 -75.69 -8.50
CA ILE A 8 50.33 -74.81 -8.49
C ILE A 8 49.53 -74.62 -7.18
N ARG A 9 49.28 -73.35 -6.78
CA ARG A 9 47.96 -72.85 -6.33
C ARG A 9 47.85 -71.32 -6.31
N SER A 10 46.83 -70.82 -7.02
CA SER A 10 46.37 -69.44 -7.16
C SER A 10 45.86 -68.83 -5.85
N LYS A 11 46.27 -67.59 -5.52
CA LYS A 11 45.69 -66.80 -4.42
C LYS A 11 44.68 -65.77 -4.97
N ARG A 12 43.40 -66.02 -4.73
CA ARG A 12 42.30 -65.04 -4.78
C ARG A 12 42.35 -64.19 -3.50
N TRP A 13 42.41 -62.87 -3.65
CA TRP A 13 42.34 -61.91 -2.55
C TRP A 13 40.87 -61.64 -2.21
N TRP A 14 40.55 -61.62 -0.92
CA TRP A 14 39.22 -61.39 -0.38
C TRP A 14 38.91 -59.89 -0.31
N ALA A 15 37.70 -59.53 -0.73
CA ALA A 15 37.15 -58.18 -0.65
C ALA A 15 36.72 -57.86 0.79
N GLY A 16 37.29 -56.79 1.36
CA GLY A 16 36.75 -56.12 2.55
C GLY A 16 35.88 -54.94 2.10
N ALA A 17 34.58 -55.00 2.39
CA ALA A 17 33.66 -53.91 2.12
C ALA A 17 33.88 -52.77 3.12
N LEU A 18 34.41 -51.64 2.63
CA LEU A 18 34.47 -50.38 3.38
C LEU A 18 33.22 -49.57 3.02
N THR A 19 32.22 -49.53 3.91
CA THR A 19 31.07 -48.63 3.78
C THR A 19 31.50 -47.19 4.06
N VAL A 20 31.73 -46.43 2.99
CA VAL A 20 31.87 -44.97 3.05
C VAL A 20 30.47 -44.37 3.15
N LEU A 21 30.13 -43.83 4.32
CA LEU A 21 28.97 -42.95 4.51
C LEU A 21 29.26 -41.63 3.77
N VAL A 22 28.69 -41.48 2.58
CA VAL A 22 28.64 -40.18 1.89
C VAL A 22 27.53 -39.38 2.54
N ALA A 23 27.88 -38.44 3.41
CA ALA A 23 26.97 -37.40 3.84
C ALA A 23 26.65 -36.52 2.62
N PRO A 24 25.37 -36.29 2.27
CA PRO A 24 25.04 -35.36 1.20
C PRO A 24 25.45 -33.96 1.67
N LEU A 25 26.38 -33.33 0.95
CA LEU A 25 26.62 -31.90 1.02
C LEU A 25 25.29 -31.21 0.71
N ALA A 26 24.62 -30.72 1.74
CA ALA A 26 23.50 -29.81 1.59
C ALA A 26 24.06 -28.57 0.89
N VAL A 27 23.74 -28.44 -0.40
CA VAL A 27 23.88 -27.17 -1.10
C VAL A 27 22.95 -26.21 -0.37
N VAL A 28 23.51 -25.38 0.49
CA VAL A 28 22.82 -24.20 1.00
C VAL A 28 22.67 -23.31 -0.22
N ALA A 29 21.55 -23.48 -0.94
CA ALA A 29 21.07 -22.49 -1.87
C ALA A 29 20.88 -21.24 -1.01
N ALA A 30 21.81 -20.28 -1.12
CA ALA A 30 21.58 -18.94 -0.65
C ALA A 30 20.36 -18.45 -1.43
N SER A 31 19.18 -18.59 -0.84
CA SER A 31 17.95 -18.02 -1.34
C SER A 31 18.19 -16.52 -1.36
N ALA A 32 18.57 -16.02 -2.53
CA ALA A 32 18.56 -14.60 -2.81
C ALA A 32 17.16 -14.12 -2.43
N LEU A 33 17.10 -13.26 -1.42
CA LEU A 33 15.91 -12.49 -1.10
C LEU A 33 15.44 -11.90 -2.43
N GLN A 34 14.32 -12.39 -2.94
CA GLN A 34 13.68 -11.76 -4.09
C GLN A 34 13.41 -10.32 -3.66
N ALA A 35 13.98 -9.37 -4.39
CA ALA A 35 13.76 -7.95 -4.15
C ALA A 35 12.24 -7.72 -3.99
N GLU A 36 11.85 -7.05 -2.90
CA GLU A 36 10.47 -6.63 -2.68
C GLU A 36 9.92 -6.02 -3.98
N ALA A 37 8.77 -6.50 -4.44
CA ALA A 37 8.13 -5.92 -5.62
C ALA A 37 7.95 -4.42 -5.37
N ALA A 38 8.49 -3.60 -6.28
CA ALA A 38 8.35 -2.16 -6.19
C ALA A 38 6.85 -1.78 -6.07
N VAL A 39 6.54 -0.76 -5.26
CA VAL A 39 5.18 -0.23 -5.12
C VAL A 39 4.80 0.53 -6.40
N ALA A 40 3.79 0.04 -7.12
CA ALA A 40 3.39 0.60 -8.41
C ALA A 40 3.06 2.11 -8.28
N PRO A 41 3.51 2.94 -9.25
CA PRO A 41 3.06 4.32 -9.32
C PRO A 41 1.52 4.36 -9.38
N VAL A 42 0.92 5.18 -8.53
CA VAL A 42 -0.52 5.32 -8.40
C VAL A 42 -1.03 6.09 -9.63
N PRO A 43 -1.99 5.55 -10.39
CA PRO A 43 -2.62 6.30 -11.48
C PRO A 43 -3.20 7.64 -11.00
N GLY A 44 -3.09 8.66 -11.85
CA GLY A 44 -3.51 10.04 -11.55
C GLY A 44 -2.58 10.81 -10.62
N SER A 45 -1.50 10.19 -10.13
CA SER A 45 -0.52 10.85 -9.26
C SER A 45 0.66 11.41 -10.05
N THR A 46 1.29 12.44 -9.49
CA THR A 46 2.48 13.08 -10.08
C THR A 46 3.76 12.48 -9.51
N TYR A 47 4.74 12.24 -10.37
CA TYR A 47 6.03 11.71 -10.00
C TYR A 47 7.17 12.45 -10.71
N THR A 48 8.35 12.47 -10.10
CA THR A 48 9.61 12.56 -10.85
C THR A 48 10.12 11.15 -11.10
N LEU A 49 10.78 10.95 -12.24
CA LEU A 49 11.35 9.66 -12.65
C LEU A 49 12.86 9.79 -12.69
N ALA A 50 13.57 9.14 -11.77
CA ALA A 50 15.02 9.18 -11.68
C ALA A 50 15.67 7.90 -12.24
N ALA A 51 16.66 8.03 -13.11
CA ALA A 51 17.40 6.89 -13.62
C ALA A 51 18.32 6.32 -12.53
N ALA A 52 18.32 4.99 -12.33
CA ALA A 52 19.05 4.36 -11.24
C ALA A 52 20.58 4.48 -11.38
N ASN A 53 21.11 4.59 -12.61
CA ASN A 53 22.55 4.76 -12.85
C ASN A 53 23.08 6.14 -12.46
N SER A 54 22.26 7.19 -12.52
CA SER A 54 22.70 8.58 -12.39
C SER A 54 22.05 9.35 -11.24
N GLY A 55 20.91 8.86 -10.74
CA GLY A 55 20.05 9.56 -9.77
C GLY A 55 19.38 10.82 -10.33
N ARG A 56 19.44 11.03 -11.65
CA ARG A 56 18.91 12.23 -12.34
C ARG A 56 17.54 11.98 -12.92
N CYS A 57 16.74 13.05 -12.95
CA CYS A 57 15.35 12.98 -13.34
C CYS A 57 15.17 13.17 -14.84
N VAL A 58 14.13 12.54 -15.41
CA VAL A 58 13.60 12.90 -16.73
C VAL A 58 13.27 14.38 -16.74
N ASP A 59 13.74 15.09 -17.75
CA ASP A 59 13.72 16.55 -17.86
C ASP A 59 13.35 16.96 -19.29
N ILE A 60 12.49 17.97 -19.41
CA ILE A 60 12.25 18.67 -20.66
C ILE A 60 13.13 19.94 -20.65
N PRO A 61 14.10 20.09 -21.58
CA PRO A 61 15.06 21.19 -21.55
C PRO A 61 14.38 22.55 -21.46
N ASP A 62 14.88 23.37 -20.53
CA ASP A 62 14.44 24.76 -20.28
C ASP A 62 12.92 24.90 -20.02
N GLY A 63 12.26 23.81 -19.62
CA GLY A 63 10.81 23.78 -19.43
C GLY A 63 10.03 24.08 -20.70
N SER A 64 10.56 23.74 -21.89
CA SER A 64 9.87 23.92 -23.17
C SER A 64 8.46 23.34 -23.12
N LYS A 65 7.52 24.02 -23.78
CA LYS A 65 6.14 23.54 -23.96
C LYS A 65 5.86 23.13 -25.39
N ASP A 66 6.87 23.06 -26.25
CA ASP A 66 6.68 22.78 -27.66
C ASP A 66 6.56 21.29 -27.93
N ASN A 67 5.74 20.94 -28.93
CA ASN A 67 5.77 19.62 -29.51
C ASN A 67 7.16 19.39 -30.14
N GLY A 68 7.75 18.23 -29.89
CA GLY A 68 9.08 17.88 -30.40
C GLY A 68 10.24 18.27 -29.49
N ALA A 69 10.00 18.90 -28.33
CA ALA A 69 11.08 19.15 -27.37
C ALA A 69 11.66 17.81 -26.89
N LEU A 70 12.96 17.63 -27.12
CA LEU A 70 13.67 16.36 -26.90
C LEU A 70 14.07 16.19 -25.44
N LEU A 71 13.61 15.12 -24.80
CA LEU A 71 13.83 14.86 -23.38
C LEU A 71 15.31 14.58 -23.07
N GLN A 72 15.74 15.02 -21.91
CA GLN A 72 17.07 14.77 -21.35
C GLN A 72 16.95 14.30 -19.89
N GLN A 73 18.07 13.90 -19.29
CA GLN A 73 18.16 13.82 -17.84
C GLN A 73 18.80 15.09 -17.28
N TRP A 74 18.37 15.49 -16.09
CA TRP A 74 18.98 16.59 -15.35
C TRP A 74 18.94 16.32 -13.85
N GLY A 75 19.70 17.10 -13.06
CA GLY A 75 19.56 17.08 -11.61
C GLY A 75 18.09 17.17 -11.20
N CYS A 76 17.67 16.35 -10.23
CA CYS A 76 16.27 16.33 -9.79
C CYS A 76 15.96 17.58 -8.96
N HIS A 77 14.92 18.32 -9.38
CA HIS A 77 14.43 19.52 -8.72
C HIS A 77 12.94 19.38 -8.43
N ALA A 78 12.57 19.42 -7.15
CA ALA A 78 11.18 19.21 -6.72
C ALA A 78 10.22 20.31 -7.20
N ASP A 79 10.73 21.50 -7.50
CA ASP A 79 10.02 22.68 -7.97
C ASP A 79 9.96 22.81 -9.50
N TYR A 80 10.68 21.96 -10.25
CA TYR A 80 10.71 22.03 -11.71
C TYR A 80 9.53 21.24 -12.29
N ALA A 81 8.44 21.93 -12.60
CA ALA A 81 7.23 21.31 -13.16
C ALA A 81 7.49 20.52 -14.47
N TRP A 82 8.57 20.80 -15.19
CA TRP A 82 8.97 20.10 -16.41
C TRP A 82 9.76 18.82 -16.17
N GLN A 83 10.08 18.50 -14.91
CA GLN A 83 10.59 17.20 -14.45
C GLN A 83 9.52 16.34 -13.78
N GLN A 84 8.29 16.87 -13.67
CA GLN A 84 7.17 16.22 -13.02
C GLN A 84 6.19 15.68 -14.06
N PHE A 85 5.75 14.44 -13.87
CA PHE A 85 4.88 13.73 -14.79
C PHE A 85 3.71 13.07 -14.06
N VAL A 86 2.49 13.33 -14.51
CA VAL A 86 1.30 12.61 -14.08
C VAL A 86 1.32 11.24 -14.75
N VAL A 87 1.26 10.17 -13.95
CA VAL A 87 1.09 8.80 -14.44
C VAL A 87 -0.39 8.57 -14.70
N GLN A 88 -0.84 8.59 -15.95
CA GLN A 88 -2.23 8.34 -16.29
C GLN A 88 -2.40 6.91 -16.82
N GLN A 89 -3.35 6.16 -16.27
CA GLN A 89 -3.63 4.81 -16.74
C GLN A 89 -4.56 4.85 -17.95
N VAL A 90 -4.14 4.21 -19.04
CA VAL A 90 -4.93 4.08 -20.28
C VAL A 90 -5.72 2.77 -20.28
N SER A 91 -5.08 1.68 -19.83
CA SER A 91 -5.70 0.38 -19.64
C SER A 91 -4.96 -0.41 -18.56
N SER A 92 -5.38 -1.64 -18.25
CA SER A 92 -4.68 -2.46 -17.25
C SER A 92 -3.19 -2.62 -17.61
N GLY A 93 -2.31 -2.13 -16.72
CA GLY A 93 -0.85 -2.18 -16.90
C GLY A 93 -0.25 -1.28 -17.99
N VAL A 94 -1.02 -0.35 -18.56
CA VAL A 94 -0.57 0.57 -19.61
C VAL A 94 -0.82 2.02 -19.21
N PHE A 95 0.22 2.85 -19.32
CA PHE A 95 0.24 4.22 -18.80
C PHE A 95 0.76 5.21 -19.83
N THR A 96 0.31 6.46 -19.73
CA THR A 96 0.98 7.63 -20.32
C THR A 96 1.63 8.44 -19.21
N LEU A 97 2.69 9.18 -19.57
CA LEU A 97 3.37 10.13 -18.68
C LEU A 97 3.09 11.54 -19.20
N VAL A 98 2.31 12.33 -18.45
CA VAL A 98 1.90 13.68 -18.86
C VAL A 98 2.73 14.71 -18.11
N SER A 99 3.50 15.53 -18.81
CA SER A 99 4.26 16.62 -18.19
C SER A 99 3.32 17.59 -17.47
N VAL A 100 3.60 17.86 -16.19
CA VAL A 100 2.85 18.84 -15.39
C VAL A 100 3.00 20.26 -15.94
N ASN A 101 4.17 20.60 -16.49
CA ASN A 101 4.43 21.93 -17.03
C ASN A 101 3.67 22.22 -18.34
N SER A 102 3.61 21.25 -19.26
CA SER A 102 3.11 21.48 -20.62
C SER A 102 1.76 20.82 -20.92
N GLY A 103 1.32 19.87 -20.09
CA GLY A 103 0.16 19.01 -20.36
C GLY A 103 0.37 18.03 -21.51
N LYS A 104 1.60 17.88 -22.01
CA LYS A 104 1.96 17.00 -23.14
C LYS A 104 2.48 15.67 -22.65
N CYS A 105 2.29 14.64 -23.46
CA CYS A 105 2.70 13.29 -23.15
C CYS A 105 4.17 13.07 -23.57
N VAL A 106 4.89 12.28 -22.78
CA VAL A 106 6.13 11.64 -23.23
C VAL A 106 5.81 10.77 -24.44
N ASP A 107 6.53 11.01 -25.53
CA ASP A 107 6.22 10.50 -26.86
C ASP A 107 7.47 9.87 -27.48
N VAL A 108 7.32 8.64 -27.94
CA VAL A 108 8.31 7.99 -28.79
C VAL A 108 8.01 8.41 -30.24
N PRO A 109 8.94 9.12 -30.92
CA PRO A 109 8.73 9.56 -32.30
C PRO A 109 8.30 8.42 -33.25
N THR A 110 7.67 8.78 -34.36
CA THR A 110 7.35 7.83 -35.44
C THR A 110 8.63 7.17 -35.97
N ASP A 111 8.54 5.89 -36.30
CA ASP A 111 9.62 5.07 -36.86
C ASP A 111 10.87 4.97 -35.97
N ALA A 112 10.66 5.00 -34.65
CA ALA A 112 11.74 4.89 -33.68
C ALA A 112 12.49 3.56 -33.74
N VAL A 113 13.81 3.64 -33.58
CA VAL A 113 14.73 2.51 -33.42
C VAL A 113 15.47 2.63 -32.10
N ALA A 114 16.25 1.61 -31.75
CA ALA A 114 17.09 1.62 -30.56
C ALA A 114 18.06 2.83 -30.58
N GLY A 115 17.93 3.72 -29.59
CA GLY A 115 18.68 4.97 -29.46
C GLY A 115 17.89 6.22 -29.88
N THR A 116 16.67 6.08 -30.39
CA THR A 116 15.82 7.24 -30.70
C THR A 116 15.49 8.02 -29.41
N ARG A 117 15.82 9.31 -29.40
CA ARG A 117 15.52 10.22 -28.30
C ARG A 117 14.02 10.47 -28.20
N LEU A 118 13.48 10.44 -26.97
CA LEU A 118 12.09 10.78 -26.74
C LEU A 118 11.85 12.27 -26.87
N GLN A 119 10.61 12.61 -27.19
CA GLN A 119 10.11 13.98 -27.23
C GLN A 119 8.88 14.12 -26.34
N GLN A 120 8.43 15.34 -26.11
CA GLN A 120 7.05 15.57 -25.69
C GLN A 120 6.17 15.87 -26.91
N TRP A 121 4.91 15.43 -26.86
CA TRP A 121 3.92 15.77 -27.87
C TRP A 121 2.52 15.85 -27.25
N GLY A 122 1.61 16.60 -27.88
CA GLY A 122 0.20 16.62 -27.50
C GLY A 122 -0.35 15.20 -27.28
N CYS A 123 -0.95 14.99 -26.11
CA CYS A 123 -1.52 13.70 -25.73
C CYS A 123 -2.60 13.29 -26.73
N GLY A 124 -2.53 12.04 -27.20
CA GLY A 124 -3.57 11.44 -28.03
C GLY A 124 -4.55 10.59 -27.23
N ASP A 125 -5.47 9.96 -27.96
CA ASP A 125 -6.38 8.97 -27.43
C ASP A 125 -5.70 7.59 -27.27
N ALA A 126 -6.49 6.57 -26.95
CA ALA A 126 -6.01 5.20 -26.79
C ALA A 126 -5.34 4.62 -28.05
N ALA A 127 -5.55 5.19 -29.25
CA ALA A 127 -4.91 4.74 -30.48
C ALA A 127 -3.47 5.25 -30.62
N LYS A 128 -3.06 6.29 -29.90
CA LYS A 128 -1.65 6.76 -29.87
C LYS A 128 -0.76 5.89 -28.98
N THR A 129 -0.47 4.68 -29.45
CA THR A 129 0.40 3.72 -28.73
C THR A 129 1.86 4.19 -28.57
N GLY A 130 2.32 5.18 -29.35
CA GLY A 130 3.64 5.79 -29.22
C GLY A 130 3.85 6.60 -27.93
N GLN A 131 2.78 6.90 -27.19
CA GLN A 131 2.80 7.64 -25.91
C GLN A 131 2.53 6.74 -24.71
N GLN A 132 2.41 5.42 -24.95
CA GLN A 132 1.97 4.44 -23.95
C GLN A 132 3.13 3.53 -23.55
N PHE A 133 3.23 3.24 -22.26
CA PHE A 133 4.29 2.46 -21.65
C PHE A 133 3.73 1.41 -20.70
N ARG A 134 4.33 0.23 -20.67
CA ARG A 134 4.13 -0.79 -19.63
C ARG A 134 5.21 -0.66 -18.57
N PHE A 135 4.80 -0.70 -17.31
CA PHE A 135 5.74 -0.63 -16.18
C PHE A 135 5.97 -2.02 -15.62
N THR A 136 7.22 -2.48 -15.66
CA THR A 136 7.63 -3.77 -15.10
C THR A 136 8.59 -3.51 -13.96
N ALA A 137 8.33 -4.07 -12.77
CA ALA A 137 9.24 -3.93 -11.64
C ALA A 137 10.63 -4.49 -12.02
N SER A 138 11.68 -3.72 -11.76
CA SER A 138 13.03 -4.00 -12.26
C SER A 138 14.11 -3.88 -11.18
N GLY A 139 13.75 -4.06 -9.91
CA GLY A 139 14.64 -3.92 -8.75
C GLY A 139 13.89 -3.35 -7.54
N SER A 140 14.59 -3.13 -6.42
CA SER A 140 14.00 -2.50 -5.23
C SER A 140 13.63 -1.05 -5.51
N GLY A 141 12.35 -0.77 -5.71
CA GLY A 141 11.80 0.58 -5.91
C GLY A 141 11.98 1.16 -7.32
N THR A 142 12.34 0.36 -8.32
CA THR A 142 12.53 0.81 -9.70
C THR A 142 11.67 0.03 -10.71
N TYR A 143 11.39 0.69 -11.84
CA TYR A 143 10.65 0.13 -12.96
C TYR A 143 11.39 0.28 -14.27
N GLN A 144 11.20 -0.71 -15.14
CA GLN A 144 11.49 -0.61 -16.55
C GLN A 144 10.22 -0.16 -17.27
N LEU A 145 10.33 0.84 -18.14
CA LEU A 145 9.22 1.38 -18.92
C LEU A 145 9.36 0.91 -20.37
N THR A 146 8.50 -0.02 -20.80
CA THR A 146 8.51 -0.57 -22.16
C THR A 146 7.47 0.14 -23.01
N SER A 147 7.89 0.75 -24.12
CA SER A 147 7.00 1.33 -25.12
C SER A 147 6.00 0.26 -25.62
N VAL A 148 4.71 0.57 -25.57
CA VAL A 148 3.66 -0.32 -26.07
C VAL A 148 3.78 -0.51 -27.58
N ARG A 149 4.14 0.54 -28.32
CA ARG A 149 4.24 0.51 -29.78
C ARG A 149 5.47 -0.26 -30.28
N TYR A 150 6.64 0.01 -29.71
CA TYR A 150 7.91 -0.47 -30.26
C TYR A 150 8.54 -1.62 -29.48
N GLY A 151 8.06 -1.93 -28.27
CA GLY A 151 8.67 -2.94 -27.41
C GLY A 151 10.07 -2.55 -26.88
N LEU A 152 10.51 -1.32 -27.10
CA LEU A 152 11.77 -0.76 -26.62
C LEU A 152 11.60 -0.12 -25.24
N CYS A 153 12.67 -0.11 -24.45
CA CYS A 153 12.66 0.37 -23.08
C CYS A 153 13.24 1.77 -22.95
N LEU A 154 12.64 2.58 -22.09
CA LEU A 154 13.14 3.89 -21.69
C LEU A 154 14.54 3.77 -21.08
N SER A 155 15.49 4.55 -21.59
CA SER A 155 16.92 4.44 -21.26
C SER A 155 17.60 5.82 -21.23
N VAL A 156 18.70 5.93 -20.51
CA VAL A 156 19.69 7.00 -20.64
C VAL A 156 21.03 6.37 -21.01
N ARG A 157 21.40 6.40 -22.30
CA ARG A 157 22.62 5.73 -22.80
C ARG A 157 23.88 6.36 -22.20
N ASP A 158 24.67 5.55 -21.50
CA ASP A 158 26.09 5.72 -21.17
C ASP A 158 26.54 7.13 -20.74
N ALA A 159 25.70 7.82 -19.97
CA ALA A 159 26.03 9.13 -19.44
C ALA A 159 25.35 9.37 -18.09
N THR A 160 26.13 9.87 -17.13
CA THR A 160 25.65 10.35 -15.84
C THR A 160 25.53 11.88 -15.81
N ALA A 161 25.90 12.58 -16.89
CA ALA A 161 25.88 14.03 -16.97
C ALA A 161 24.47 14.60 -17.17
N ASN A 162 24.28 15.84 -16.71
CA ASN A 162 23.14 16.67 -17.09
C ASN A 162 23.12 16.87 -18.61
N GLY A 163 21.93 16.84 -19.20
CA GLY A 163 21.73 16.99 -20.63
C GLY A 163 21.85 15.70 -21.45
N ALA A 164 22.19 14.57 -20.82
CA ALA A 164 22.21 13.30 -21.53
C ALA A 164 20.80 12.92 -22.04
N ALA A 165 20.73 12.38 -23.25
CA ALA A 165 19.48 12.07 -23.91
C ALA A 165 18.71 10.96 -23.19
N VAL A 166 17.41 11.16 -22.98
CA VAL A 166 16.48 10.08 -22.64
C VAL A 166 15.98 9.49 -23.95
N VAL A 167 16.22 8.19 -24.14
CA VAL A 167 15.97 7.47 -25.40
C VAL A 167 15.11 6.23 -25.17
N VAL A 168 14.60 5.64 -26.24
CA VAL A 168 14.14 4.23 -26.23
C VAL A 168 15.25 3.33 -26.75
N ASP A 169 15.43 2.16 -26.15
CA ASP A 169 16.51 1.23 -26.50
C ASP A 169 16.10 -0.23 -26.34
N THR A 170 16.94 -1.17 -26.79
CA THR A 170 16.69 -2.60 -26.57
C THR A 170 16.62 -2.89 -25.06
N CYS A 171 15.53 -3.52 -24.61
CA CYS A 171 15.30 -3.80 -23.20
C CYS A 171 16.39 -4.72 -22.63
N ALA A 172 17.00 -4.31 -21.52
CA ALA A 172 18.04 -5.01 -20.79
C ALA A 172 17.90 -4.77 -19.29
N THR A 173 18.44 -5.68 -18.47
CA THR A 173 18.53 -5.49 -17.02
C THR A 173 19.72 -4.58 -16.68
N SER A 174 19.57 -3.29 -16.95
CA SER A 174 20.59 -2.26 -16.75
C SER A 174 20.07 -1.14 -15.85
N SER A 175 20.94 -0.56 -15.02
CA SER A 175 20.61 0.61 -14.20
C SER A 175 20.28 1.85 -15.04
N THR A 176 20.67 1.89 -16.31
CA THR A 176 20.27 2.95 -17.27
C THR A 176 18.82 2.84 -17.72
N GLN A 177 18.16 1.70 -17.49
CA GLN A 177 16.78 1.42 -17.86
C GLN A 177 15.87 1.17 -16.64
N GLN A 178 16.40 1.39 -15.44
CA GLN A 178 15.67 1.27 -14.18
C GLN A 178 15.33 2.68 -13.68
N TRP A 179 14.04 2.95 -13.52
CA TRP A 179 13.53 4.26 -13.17
C TRP A 179 12.84 4.23 -11.80
N GLY A 180 13.38 5.00 -10.85
CA GLY A 180 12.76 5.22 -9.55
C GLY A 180 11.69 6.29 -9.64
N PHE A 181 10.49 5.98 -9.15
CA PHE A 181 9.37 6.93 -9.10
C PHE A 181 9.33 7.59 -7.72
N THR A 182 9.55 8.90 -7.67
CA THR A 182 9.40 9.68 -6.44
C THR A 182 8.11 10.47 -6.52
N PHE A 183 7.18 10.21 -5.60
CA PHE A 183 5.89 10.90 -5.55
C PHE A 183 6.12 12.40 -5.31
N VAL A 184 5.58 13.22 -6.20
CA VAL A 184 5.60 14.66 -6.06
C VAL A 184 4.37 15.08 -5.28
N THR A 185 4.59 15.47 -4.04
CA THR A 185 3.55 16.07 -3.21
C THR A 185 3.16 17.42 -3.81
N GLY A 186 2.05 17.50 -4.54
CA GLY A 186 1.48 18.76 -5.04
C GLY A 186 1.53 19.02 -6.56
N GLY A 187 1.72 18.00 -7.40
CA GLY A 187 1.61 18.16 -8.86
C GLY A 187 0.17 18.40 -9.34
N ALA A 188 -0.03 19.48 -10.10
CA ALA A 188 -1.31 20.09 -10.40
C ALA A 188 -2.18 19.30 -11.40
N GLU A 189 -3.44 19.03 -11.02
CA GLU A 189 -4.55 19.23 -11.96
C GLU A 189 -4.90 20.72 -11.95
N GLY A 190 -5.10 21.31 -13.13
CA GLY A 190 -5.36 22.74 -13.30
C GLY A 190 -6.54 23.22 -12.45
N GLY A 191 -6.25 24.03 -11.43
CA GLY A 191 -7.25 24.64 -10.55
C GLY A 191 -6.67 25.10 -9.21
N ALA A 192 -6.03 26.27 -9.19
CA ALA A 192 -5.55 27.00 -7.99
C ALA A 192 -4.75 26.15 -6.99
N THR A 193 -3.42 26.21 -7.06
CA THR A 193 -2.50 25.66 -6.06
C THR A 193 -2.73 26.32 -4.68
N CYS A 194 -3.20 25.56 -3.69
CA CYS A 194 -2.74 25.79 -2.32
C CYS A 194 -1.65 24.74 -2.04
N PRO A 195 -0.35 25.07 -2.09
CA PRO A 195 0.66 24.26 -1.42
C PRO A 195 0.51 24.47 0.09
N CYS A 196 -0.58 23.94 0.65
CA CYS A 196 -0.94 24.01 2.05
C CYS A 196 0.03 23.11 2.86
N THR A 197 1.23 23.62 3.15
CA THR A 197 2.24 22.90 3.93
C THR A 197 2.03 23.13 5.42
N VAL A 198 2.11 22.06 6.20
CA VAL A 198 2.01 22.08 7.65
C VAL A 198 3.37 21.75 8.25
N ALA A 199 3.85 22.56 9.19
CA ALA A 199 5.06 22.25 9.96
C ALA A 199 4.96 22.84 11.36
N SER A 200 5.10 22.00 12.39
CA SER A 200 5.01 22.44 13.79
C SER A 200 6.11 23.44 14.18
N ASP A 201 7.26 23.42 13.49
CA ASP A 201 8.39 24.34 13.68
C ASP A 201 8.19 25.73 13.03
N GLY A 202 7.07 25.94 12.32
CA GLY A 202 6.78 27.19 11.61
C GLY A 202 7.42 27.31 10.23
N THR A 203 8.10 26.28 9.73
CA THR A 203 8.67 26.25 8.37
C THR A 203 7.65 25.88 7.28
N GLY A 204 6.38 25.71 7.65
CA GLY A 204 5.25 25.48 6.77
C GLY A 204 4.31 26.67 6.79
N GLN A 205 3.39 26.73 5.83
CA GLN A 205 2.37 27.77 5.77
C GLN A 205 1.44 27.75 7.01
N TYR A 206 1.18 26.56 7.56
CA TYR A 206 0.39 26.37 8.76
C TYR A 206 1.20 25.65 9.83
N LYS A 207 0.96 25.97 11.11
CA LYS A 207 1.58 25.26 12.25
C LYS A 207 0.82 24.01 12.67
N THR A 208 -0.47 23.92 12.34
CA THR A 208 -1.36 22.82 12.71
C THR A 208 -2.03 22.24 11.47
N VAL A 209 -2.40 20.96 11.57
CA VAL A 209 -3.12 20.25 10.51
C VAL A 209 -4.52 20.81 10.36
N GLN A 210 -5.21 21.12 11.48
CA GLN A 210 -6.55 21.69 11.43
C GLN A 210 -6.58 23.04 10.70
N ALA A 211 -5.61 23.93 10.92
CA ALA A 211 -5.59 25.23 10.25
C ALA A 211 -5.46 25.12 8.72
N ALA A 212 -4.70 24.13 8.22
CA ALA A 212 -4.61 23.88 6.79
C ALA A 212 -5.93 23.33 6.21
N ILE A 213 -6.65 22.48 6.96
CA ILE A 213 -7.97 22.00 6.58
C ILE A 213 -9.01 23.13 6.60
N ASP A 214 -8.93 24.03 7.58
CA ASP A 214 -9.82 25.18 7.72
C ASP A 214 -9.69 26.14 6.53
N ALA A 215 -8.50 26.26 5.95
CA ALA A 215 -8.24 27.07 4.76
C ALA A 215 -8.83 26.49 3.46
N VAL A 216 -9.14 25.19 3.40
CA VAL A 216 -9.82 24.61 2.23
C VAL A 216 -11.25 25.16 2.15
N PRO A 217 -11.71 25.69 1.00
CA PRO A 217 -13.06 26.20 0.87
C PRO A 217 -14.13 25.12 1.13
N ALA A 218 -15.28 25.54 1.66
CA ALA A 218 -16.46 24.67 1.72
C ALA A 218 -16.91 24.29 0.29
N ASN A 219 -17.54 23.12 0.17
CA ASN A 219 -18.00 22.51 -1.08
C ASN A 219 -16.90 22.37 -2.13
N ASN A 220 -15.66 22.18 -1.69
CA ASN A 220 -14.51 21.97 -2.55
C ASN A 220 -14.76 20.82 -3.54
N THR A 221 -14.57 21.06 -4.84
CA THR A 221 -14.86 20.09 -5.91
C THR A 221 -13.61 19.47 -6.54
N SER A 222 -12.42 19.89 -6.09
CA SER A 222 -11.13 19.48 -6.66
C SER A 222 -10.19 18.96 -5.58
N ARG A 223 -9.32 18.00 -5.91
CA ARG A 223 -8.38 17.40 -4.94
C ARG A 223 -7.48 18.47 -4.30
N ARG A 224 -7.51 18.60 -2.97
CA ARG A 224 -6.60 19.47 -2.19
C ARG A 224 -5.62 18.63 -1.39
N VAL A 225 -4.34 18.71 -1.73
CA VAL A 225 -3.28 17.99 -1.02
C VAL A 225 -2.65 18.92 0.02
N ILE A 226 -2.70 18.51 1.28
CA ILE A 226 -2.06 19.17 2.43
C ILE A 226 -0.85 18.32 2.81
N THR A 227 0.35 18.87 2.62
CA THR A 227 1.61 18.19 2.94
C THR A 227 2.01 18.50 4.37
N ILE A 228 2.20 17.49 5.19
CA ILE A 228 2.53 17.62 6.62
C ILE A 228 3.98 17.21 6.81
N LYS A 229 4.84 18.14 7.24
CA LYS A 229 6.24 17.84 7.56
C LYS A 229 6.34 16.97 8.80
N ALA A 230 7.45 16.25 8.92
CA ALA A 230 7.75 15.41 10.08
C ALA A 230 7.59 16.20 11.39
N GLY A 231 6.98 15.57 12.39
CA GLY A 231 6.60 16.21 13.64
C GLY A 231 5.50 15.47 14.36
N THR A 232 5.31 15.81 15.64
CA THR A 232 4.17 15.36 16.44
C THR A 232 3.21 16.52 16.62
N TYR A 233 1.99 16.34 16.14
CA TYR A 233 0.89 17.30 16.14
C TYR A 233 -0.14 16.85 17.17
N ARG A 234 -0.08 17.45 18.37
CA ARG A 234 -1.05 17.16 19.43
C ARG A 234 -2.30 18.03 19.25
N GLU A 235 -3.26 17.53 18.50
CA GLU A 235 -4.49 18.24 18.17
C GLU A 235 -5.63 17.23 17.88
N ILE A 236 -6.87 17.70 17.96
CA ILE A 236 -8.02 16.98 17.40
C ILE A 236 -8.24 17.51 15.99
N VAL A 237 -8.29 16.62 15.00
CA VAL A 237 -8.45 17.01 13.60
C VAL A 237 -9.79 16.55 13.06
N THR A 238 -10.48 17.42 12.35
CA THR A 238 -11.73 17.11 11.65
C THR A 238 -11.63 17.52 10.20
N ILE A 239 -11.89 16.59 9.28
CA ILE A 239 -12.24 16.87 7.89
C ILE A 239 -13.76 17.06 7.86
N PRO A 240 -14.28 18.29 7.73
CA PRO A 240 -15.72 18.54 7.77
C PRO A 240 -16.44 17.89 6.59
N SER A 241 -17.70 17.52 6.78
CA SER A 241 -18.50 16.87 5.73
C SER A 241 -18.71 17.73 4.48
N ASN A 242 -18.68 19.05 4.64
CA ASN A 242 -18.75 20.02 3.55
C ASN A 242 -17.39 20.32 2.90
N LYS A 243 -16.31 19.60 3.21
CA LYS A 243 -15.00 19.77 2.56
C LYS A 243 -14.49 18.45 1.96
N PRO A 244 -15.11 17.96 0.86
CA PRO A 244 -14.68 16.72 0.24
C PRO A 244 -13.36 16.92 -0.53
N TYR A 245 -12.80 15.81 -1.01
CA TYR A 245 -11.58 15.77 -1.83
C TYR A 245 -10.30 16.31 -1.15
N ILE A 246 -10.20 16.23 0.18
CA ILE A 246 -8.95 16.56 0.89
C ILE A 246 -8.03 15.33 0.94
N THR A 247 -6.72 15.55 0.77
CA THR A 247 -5.68 14.56 0.99
C THR A 247 -4.68 15.09 2.01
N LEU A 248 -4.46 14.34 3.09
CA LEU A 248 -3.34 14.59 3.99
C LEU A 248 -2.16 13.70 3.61
N GLN A 249 -1.02 14.31 3.34
CA GLN A 249 0.19 13.62 2.89
C GLN A 249 1.32 13.90 3.87
N GLY A 250 1.74 12.90 4.64
CA GLY A 250 2.95 13.03 5.45
C GLY A 250 4.20 13.05 4.57
N ALA A 251 5.10 13.98 4.86
CA ALA A 251 6.40 14.09 4.20
C ALA A 251 7.42 13.13 4.82
N GLY A 252 8.48 12.82 4.06
CA GLY A 252 9.55 11.91 4.49
C GLY A 252 9.30 10.47 4.07
N SER A 253 10.21 9.58 4.46
CA SER A 253 10.26 8.19 3.98
C SER A 253 9.40 7.21 4.77
N ALA A 254 8.88 7.59 5.94
CA ALA A 254 8.14 6.67 6.81
C ALA A 254 6.94 7.34 7.48
N ALA A 255 5.84 6.58 7.61
CA ALA A 255 4.59 7.03 8.22
C ALA A 255 4.72 7.38 9.71
N SER A 256 5.78 6.91 10.37
CA SER A 256 6.12 7.27 11.75
C SER A 256 6.68 8.69 11.90
N GLY A 257 7.12 9.33 10.82
CA GLY A 257 7.69 10.67 10.85
C GLY A 257 6.67 11.77 11.13
N VAL A 258 5.40 11.55 10.79
CA VAL A 258 4.29 12.49 11.02
C VAL A 258 3.28 11.83 11.95
N VAL A 259 3.05 12.39 13.13
CA VAL A 259 2.14 11.82 14.13
C VAL A 259 1.08 12.84 14.54
N ILE A 260 -0.19 12.56 14.25
CA ILE A 260 -1.33 13.30 14.79
C ILE A 260 -1.83 12.54 16.02
N VAL A 261 -1.87 13.19 17.19
CA VAL A 261 -2.12 12.50 18.47
C VAL A 261 -3.01 13.30 19.43
N ASN A 262 -3.89 12.60 20.14
CA ASN A 262 -4.60 13.11 21.31
C ASN A 262 -4.97 11.96 22.28
N ASN A 263 -5.61 12.25 23.41
CA ASN A 263 -5.94 11.27 24.45
C ASN A 263 -7.39 11.37 24.97
N HIS A 264 -8.33 11.92 24.20
CA HIS A 264 -9.74 11.85 24.59
C HIS A 264 -10.20 10.39 24.73
N SER A 265 -11.13 10.14 25.66
CA SER A 265 -11.71 8.81 25.91
C SER A 265 -13.15 8.90 26.38
N SER A 266 -13.88 7.78 26.35
CA SER A 266 -15.24 7.71 26.88
C SER A 266 -15.29 7.98 28.38
N ALA A 267 -14.34 7.46 29.16
CA ALA A 267 -14.22 7.73 30.59
C ALA A 267 -13.92 9.21 30.89
N GLY A 268 -13.30 9.92 29.96
CA GLY A 268 -13.12 11.37 30.02
C GLY A 268 -14.38 12.19 29.71
N GLY A 269 -15.54 11.56 29.47
CA GLY A 269 -16.80 12.24 29.22
C GLY A 269 -17.08 12.57 27.74
N TYR A 270 -16.20 12.17 26.82
CA TYR A 270 -16.38 12.42 25.38
C TYR A 270 -17.27 11.40 24.66
N GLY A 271 -17.60 10.29 25.35
CA GLY A 271 -18.18 9.10 24.73
C GLY A 271 -17.23 8.41 23.75
N THR A 272 -17.57 7.21 23.27
CA THR A 272 -16.72 6.48 22.32
C THR A 272 -16.46 7.28 21.04
N SER A 273 -17.49 7.67 20.30
CA SER A 273 -17.30 8.37 19.02
C SER A 273 -16.66 9.75 19.17
N GLY A 274 -16.99 10.49 20.23
CA GLY A 274 -16.43 11.82 20.50
C GLY A 274 -14.99 11.79 21.02
N SER A 275 -14.45 10.60 21.34
CA SER A 275 -13.07 10.43 21.77
C SER A 275 -12.05 10.43 20.63
N ALA A 276 -12.48 10.50 19.37
CA ALA A 276 -11.59 10.37 18.22
C ALA A 276 -10.52 11.47 18.18
N THR A 277 -9.26 11.08 17.97
CA THR A 277 -8.19 12.04 17.63
C THR A 277 -8.42 12.67 16.26
N PHE A 278 -8.96 11.90 15.32
CA PHE A 278 -9.23 12.33 13.96
C PHE A 278 -10.64 11.94 13.49
N PHE A 279 -11.39 12.90 12.95
CA PHE A 279 -12.71 12.71 12.35
C PHE A 279 -12.67 12.92 10.84
N ALA A 280 -12.85 11.85 10.05
CA ALA A 280 -12.96 11.90 8.60
C ALA A 280 -14.43 11.92 8.17
N ASN A 281 -15.06 13.11 8.16
CA ASN A 281 -16.47 13.29 7.78
C ASN A 281 -16.66 13.73 6.31
N GLY A 282 -15.60 14.24 5.66
CA GLY A 282 -15.62 14.63 4.25
C GLY A 282 -15.48 13.44 3.30
N LYS A 283 -16.36 13.37 2.28
CA LYS A 283 -16.27 12.34 1.23
C LYS A 283 -14.98 12.46 0.44
N GLU A 284 -14.55 11.36 -0.16
CA GLU A 284 -13.34 11.32 -0.98
C GLU A 284 -12.10 11.75 -0.18
N PHE A 285 -12.08 11.51 1.15
CA PHE A 285 -10.91 11.85 1.96
C PHE A 285 -9.79 10.83 1.78
N ASN A 286 -8.56 11.31 1.59
CA ASN A 286 -7.38 10.45 1.54
C ASN A 286 -6.37 10.82 2.64
N ALA A 287 -5.69 9.83 3.19
CA ALA A 287 -4.49 10.03 4.01
C ALA A 287 -3.38 9.09 3.57
N ALA A 288 -2.16 9.61 3.52
CA ALA A 288 -0.98 8.82 3.18
C ALA A 288 0.25 9.17 4.00
N ASN A 289 1.04 8.13 4.32
CA ASN A 289 2.36 8.25 4.95
C ASN A 289 2.36 9.03 6.28
N LEU A 290 1.41 8.73 7.17
CA LEU A 290 1.32 9.39 8.48
C LEU A 290 0.75 8.45 9.55
N THR A 291 0.90 8.85 10.81
CA THR A 291 0.39 8.14 11.98
C THR A 291 -0.75 8.95 12.60
N ILE A 292 -1.87 8.29 12.91
CA ILE A 292 -2.97 8.82 13.71
C ILE A 292 -3.05 7.98 14.98
N LYS A 293 -2.95 8.60 16.14
CA LYS A 293 -2.83 7.90 17.42
C LYS A 293 -3.79 8.46 18.47
N ASN A 294 -4.45 7.58 19.21
CA ASN A 294 -4.97 7.94 20.52
C ASN A 294 -4.03 7.42 21.62
N ASP A 295 -3.50 8.32 22.45
CA ASP A 295 -2.54 8.00 23.51
C ASP A 295 -3.14 7.97 24.93
N TYR A 296 -4.46 7.81 25.07
CA TYR A 296 -5.13 7.60 26.37
C TYR A 296 -4.61 6.38 27.14
N GLY A 297 -4.32 5.28 26.43
CA GLY A 297 -3.91 4.01 27.05
C GLY A 297 -5.07 3.04 27.26
N THR A 298 -4.93 2.15 28.25
CA THR A 298 -5.92 1.10 28.56
C THR A 298 -6.95 1.57 29.58
N GLY A 299 -8.13 0.93 29.61
CA GLY A 299 -9.14 1.11 30.66
C GLY A 299 -10.41 1.86 30.21
N SER A 300 -10.42 2.40 28.99
CA SER A 300 -11.63 2.97 28.36
C SER A 300 -11.51 2.97 26.84
N GLN A 301 -12.65 3.10 26.16
CA GLN A 301 -12.74 3.35 24.73
C GLN A 301 -12.06 4.68 24.39
N ALA A 302 -11.15 4.66 23.42
CA ALA A 302 -10.38 5.83 23.02
C ALA A 302 -10.02 5.75 21.53
N VAL A 303 -10.81 6.42 20.70
CA VAL A 303 -10.73 6.31 19.24
C VAL A 303 -9.52 7.11 18.73
N ALA A 304 -8.71 6.52 17.86
CA ALA A 304 -7.67 7.24 17.12
C ALA A 304 -8.27 7.87 15.86
N LEU A 305 -9.01 7.09 15.07
CA LEU A 305 -9.56 7.52 13.80
C LEU A 305 -11.03 7.11 13.67
N ASN A 306 -11.89 8.08 13.37
CA ASN A 306 -13.30 7.89 13.06
C ASN A 306 -13.54 8.17 11.57
N LEU A 307 -13.87 7.12 10.81
CA LEU A 307 -14.24 7.17 9.39
C LEU A 307 -15.76 7.26 9.27
N ASN A 308 -16.25 8.39 8.79
CA ASN A 308 -17.68 8.66 8.70
C ASN A 308 -18.04 9.37 7.39
N ALA A 309 -17.48 8.86 6.30
CA ALA A 309 -17.73 9.35 4.95
C ALA A 309 -17.51 8.23 3.92
N ASP A 310 -17.98 8.48 2.70
CA ASP A 310 -17.80 7.55 1.59
C ASP A 310 -16.51 7.82 0.81
N LYS A 311 -15.94 6.76 0.23
CA LYS A 311 -14.74 6.76 -0.61
C LYS A 311 -13.47 7.24 0.10
N ILE A 312 -13.25 6.75 1.32
CA ILE A 312 -12.04 7.06 2.08
C ILE A 312 -10.89 6.15 1.62
N ILE A 313 -9.70 6.71 1.43
CA ILE A 313 -8.48 5.94 1.14
C ILE A 313 -7.39 6.23 2.16
N LEU A 314 -6.91 5.19 2.85
CA LEU A 314 -5.76 5.26 3.76
C LEU A 314 -4.62 4.41 3.18
N ARG A 315 -3.48 5.03 2.84
CA ARG A 315 -2.32 4.32 2.26
C ARG A 315 -1.06 4.53 3.08
N ASN A 316 -0.39 3.46 3.49
CA ASN A 316 0.80 3.60 4.34
C ASN A 316 0.51 4.49 5.57
N VAL A 317 -0.61 4.20 6.25
CA VAL A 317 -1.02 4.92 7.47
C VAL A 317 -0.84 3.99 8.66
N ARG A 318 -0.49 4.57 9.81
CA ARG A 318 -0.48 3.89 11.10
C ARG A 318 -1.65 4.38 11.94
N VAL A 319 -2.56 3.52 12.36
CA VAL A 319 -3.65 3.87 13.27
C VAL A 319 -3.43 3.16 14.59
N LEU A 320 -3.10 3.94 15.63
CA LEU A 320 -2.55 3.42 16.88
C LEU A 320 -3.45 3.75 18.07
N GLY A 321 -3.72 2.78 18.92
CA GLY A 321 -4.54 2.96 20.12
C GLY A 321 -4.61 1.69 20.96
N ASN A 322 -5.64 1.60 21.81
CA ASN A 322 -5.94 0.41 22.60
C ASN A 322 -7.36 -0.08 22.28
N GLN A 323 -8.31 0.16 23.19
CA GLN A 323 -9.70 -0.19 22.98
C GLN A 323 -10.34 0.82 22.03
N ASP A 324 -11.07 0.32 21.03
CA ASP A 324 -11.83 1.11 20.05
C ASP A 324 -10.96 2.02 19.15
N THR A 325 -9.78 1.57 18.72
CA THR A 325 -8.81 2.39 17.97
C THR A 325 -9.32 2.98 16.64
N LEU A 326 -9.96 2.18 15.80
CA LEU A 326 -10.45 2.57 14.47
C LEU A 326 -11.96 2.36 14.38
N LEU A 327 -12.70 3.47 14.46
CA LEU A 327 -14.14 3.49 14.23
C LEU A 327 -14.40 3.66 12.73
N THR A 328 -14.94 2.64 12.09
CA THR A 328 -15.37 2.68 10.69
C THR A 328 -16.89 2.79 10.63
N ASN A 329 -17.40 4.01 10.83
CA ASN A 329 -18.80 4.28 11.13
C ASN A 329 -19.72 4.04 9.93
N SER A 330 -19.47 4.73 8.81
CA SER A 330 -20.32 4.70 7.61
C SER A 330 -19.52 4.88 6.32
N GLY A 331 -20.14 4.57 5.17
CA GLY A 331 -19.51 4.69 3.85
C GLY A 331 -18.59 3.53 3.49
N ARG A 332 -17.78 3.72 2.44
CA ARG A 332 -16.75 2.77 1.99
C ARG A 332 -15.35 3.29 2.28
N ALA A 333 -14.47 2.43 2.75
CA ALA A 333 -13.07 2.74 3.02
C ALA A 333 -12.12 1.68 2.45
N TYR A 334 -11.02 2.13 1.86
CA TYR A 334 -9.92 1.27 1.41
C TYR A 334 -8.64 1.61 2.18
N VAL A 335 -8.17 0.65 2.96
CA VAL A 335 -7.00 0.77 3.84
C VAL A 335 -5.93 -0.18 3.32
N VAL A 336 -4.82 0.35 2.82
CA VAL A 336 -3.81 -0.44 2.09
C VAL A 336 -2.39 -0.14 2.56
N ASN A 337 -1.54 -1.17 2.60
CA ASN A 337 -0.14 -1.07 3.04
C ASN A 337 -0.02 -0.39 4.41
N SER A 338 -0.98 -0.60 5.29
CA SER A 338 -1.14 0.16 6.53
C SER A 338 -0.92 -0.72 7.76
N TYR A 339 -0.76 -0.09 8.91
CA TYR A 339 -0.59 -0.77 10.19
C TYR A 339 -1.67 -0.27 11.16
N ILE A 340 -2.46 -1.19 11.70
CA ILE A 340 -3.52 -0.88 12.66
C ILE A 340 -3.26 -1.71 13.90
N GLU A 341 -3.23 -1.06 15.07
CA GLU A 341 -3.05 -1.75 16.34
C GLU A 341 -4.08 -1.40 17.39
N GLY A 342 -4.30 -2.31 18.33
CA GLY A 342 -5.14 -2.07 19.51
C GLY A 342 -5.33 -3.33 20.36
N THR A 343 -6.30 -3.30 21.28
CA THR A 343 -6.52 -4.39 22.24
C THR A 343 -7.89 -5.05 22.09
N THR A 344 -8.96 -4.32 22.39
CA THR A 344 -10.35 -4.80 22.33
C THR A 344 -11.13 -3.97 21.33
N ASP A 345 -11.86 -4.65 20.44
CA ASP A 345 -12.73 -4.07 19.43
C ASP A 345 -12.06 -2.96 18.60
N PHE A 346 -10.75 -3.08 18.39
CA PHE A 346 -9.96 -1.96 17.89
C PHE A 346 -10.24 -1.63 16.41
N ILE A 347 -11.01 -2.46 15.70
CA ILE A 347 -11.65 -2.12 14.43
C ILE A 347 -13.15 -2.39 14.57
N PHE A 348 -13.98 -1.35 14.60
CA PHE A 348 -15.41 -1.50 14.89
C PHE A 348 -16.28 -0.50 14.11
N GLY A 349 -17.59 -0.75 14.04
CA GLY A 349 -18.53 0.09 13.28
C GLY A 349 -19.28 -0.65 12.16
N GLY A 350 -19.99 0.10 11.32
CA GLY A 350 -20.94 -0.43 10.32
C GLY A 350 -20.58 -0.20 8.85
N SER A 351 -19.43 0.43 8.56
CA SER A 351 -18.99 0.73 7.20
C SER A 351 -18.62 -0.52 6.37
N ILE A 352 -18.45 -0.32 5.07
CA ILE A 352 -17.81 -1.30 4.19
C ILE A 352 -16.31 -0.95 4.13
N ALA A 353 -15.47 -1.76 4.76
CA ALA A 353 -14.03 -1.49 4.85
C ALA A 353 -13.20 -2.65 4.31
N VAL A 354 -12.30 -2.34 3.38
CA VAL A 354 -11.32 -3.28 2.85
C VAL A 354 -9.94 -2.92 3.39
N PHE A 355 -9.35 -3.83 4.16
CA PHE A 355 -7.95 -3.82 4.58
C PHE A 355 -7.18 -4.72 3.64
N HIS A 356 -6.20 -4.16 2.92
CA HIS A 356 -5.41 -4.87 1.92
C HIS A 356 -3.93 -4.75 2.22
N ASN A 357 -3.20 -5.86 2.20
CA ASN A 357 -1.74 -5.89 2.40
C ASN A 357 -1.31 -5.09 3.64
N SER A 358 -2.09 -5.21 4.71
CA SER A 358 -1.94 -4.41 5.93
C SER A 358 -1.63 -5.30 7.12
N THR A 359 -1.00 -4.75 8.14
CA THR A 359 -0.74 -5.44 9.40
C THR A 359 -1.82 -5.07 10.40
N ILE A 360 -2.48 -6.09 10.96
CA ILE A 360 -3.52 -5.98 11.98
C ILE A 360 -2.95 -6.59 13.25
N HIS A 361 -2.56 -5.74 14.20
CA HIS A 361 -1.75 -6.14 15.35
C HIS A 361 -2.48 -5.92 16.68
N ASN A 362 -2.73 -7.00 17.42
CA ASN A 362 -3.24 -6.86 18.77
C ASN A 362 -2.08 -6.65 19.77
N VAL A 363 -2.00 -5.49 20.41
CA VAL A 363 -0.89 -5.17 21.34
C VAL A 363 -1.06 -5.76 22.74
N SER A 364 -2.20 -6.38 23.05
CA SER A 364 -2.45 -6.97 24.37
C SER A 364 -1.60 -8.22 24.59
N SER A 365 -0.88 -8.27 25.71
CA SER A 365 -0.09 -9.44 26.12
C SER A 365 -0.96 -10.65 26.48
N THR A 366 -2.19 -10.41 26.94
CA THR A 366 -3.16 -11.43 27.36
C THR A 366 -4.21 -11.76 26.28
N GLY A 367 -4.07 -11.17 25.09
CA GLY A 367 -5.04 -11.28 24.01
C GLY A 367 -6.18 -10.27 24.12
N GLY A 368 -7.11 -10.36 23.17
CA GLY A 368 -8.19 -9.40 23.00
C GLY A 368 -9.03 -9.73 21.77
N VAL A 369 -9.91 -8.82 21.39
CA VAL A 369 -10.83 -8.98 20.26
C VAL A 369 -10.45 -7.98 19.17
N MET A 370 -10.21 -8.44 17.95
CA MET A 370 -9.78 -7.53 16.87
C MET A 370 -10.93 -6.68 16.32
N THR A 371 -12.04 -7.32 15.92
CA THR A 371 -13.14 -6.61 15.27
C THR A 371 -14.45 -6.68 16.04
N ALA A 372 -15.20 -5.57 16.07
CA ALA A 372 -16.59 -5.54 16.49
C ALA A 372 -17.47 -4.92 15.38
N ALA A 373 -17.85 -5.75 14.41
CA ALA A 373 -18.62 -5.30 13.25
C ALA A 373 -20.11 -5.11 13.59
N ASN A 374 -20.70 -4.05 13.06
CA ASN A 374 -22.13 -3.72 13.14
C ASN A 374 -22.69 -3.43 11.73
N THR A 375 -22.32 -4.30 10.79
CA THR A 375 -22.78 -4.22 9.40
C THR A 375 -24.32 -4.29 9.35
N ALA A 376 -24.94 -3.33 8.66
CA ALA A 376 -26.39 -3.34 8.46
C ALA A 376 -26.81 -4.57 7.63
N ALA A 377 -27.98 -5.14 7.92
CA ALA A 377 -28.50 -6.32 7.22
C ALA A 377 -28.68 -6.10 5.70
N ALA A 378 -29.01 -4.86 5.30
CA ALA A 378 -29.13 -4.47 3.90
C ALA A 378 -27.78 -4.46 3.14
N ASN A 379 -26.66 -4.37 3.87
CA ASN A 379 -25.34 -4.34 3.26
C ASN A 379 -24.81 -5.77 3.10
N THR A 380 -24.52 -6.15 1.85
CA THR A 380 -23.90 -7.45 1.55
C THR A 380 -22.50 -7.57 2.15
N TYR A 381 -21.77 -6.45 2.17
CA TYR A 381 -20.38 -6.37 2.61
C TYR A 381 -20.25 -5.59 3.91
N GLY A 382 -19.31 -6.01 4.75
CA GLY A 382 -18.84 -5.32 5.95
C GLY A 382 -17.32 -5.20 5.89
N TYR A 383 -16.59 -6.02 6.66
CA TYR A 383 -15.13 -6.00 6.67
C TYR A 383 -14.50 -7.09 5.81
N LEU A 384 -13.47 -6.69 5.06
CA LEU A 384 -12.59 -7.58 4.32
C LEU A 384 -11.14 -7.35 4.74
N PHE A 385 -10.49 -8.40 5.21
CA PHE A 385 -9.04 -8.44 5.41
C PHE A 385 -8.44 -9.32 4.32
N TYR A 386 -7.80 -8.70 3.34
CA TYR A 386 -7.26 -9.35 2.15
C TYR A 386 -5.74 -9.24 2.13
N LYS A 387 -5.05 -10.39 2.10
CA LYS A 387 -3.58 -10.45 2.12
C LYS A 387 -2.96 -9.70 3.30
N CYS A 388 -3.63 -9.72 4.44
CA CYS A 388 -3.14 -9.06 5.65
C CYS A 388 -2.21 -9.98 6.44
N THR A 389 -1.35 -9.36 7.25
CA THR A 389 -0.65 -10.04 8.35
C THR A 389 -1.44 -9.78 9.63
N VAL A 390 -1.94 -10.83 10.25
CA VAL A 390 -2.82 -10.76 11.43
C VAL A 390 -2.10 -11.42 12.59
N ASN A 391 -1.70 -10.63 13.58
CA ASN A 391 -0.86 -11.10 14.68
C ASN A 391 -1.17 -10.38 16.00
N ASN A 392 -0.44 -10.74 17.05
CA ASN A 392 -0.50 -10.12 18.37
C ASN A 392 0.91 -9.98 18.96
N GLY A 393 1.05 -9.13 19.97
CA GLY A 393 2.27 -8.97 20.77
C GLY A 393 2.33 -9.87 22.01
N GLY A 394 1.31 -10.71 22.22
CA GLY A 394 1.12 -11.54 23.41
C GLY A 394 1.36 -13.04 23.19
N GLY A 395 0.73 -13.84 24.07
CA GLY A 395 0.84 -15.31 24.04
C GLY A 395 0.24 -15.97 22.79
N THR A 396 0.40 -17.29 22.69
CA THR A 396 -0.21 -18.11 21.64
C THR A 396 -1.69 -18.37 21.92
N ASN A 397 -2.54 -18.37 20.90
CA ASN A 397 -3.94 -18.78 20.97
C ASN A 397 -4.78 -17.95 21.98
N VAL A 398 -4.50 -16.65 22.09
CA VAL A 398 -5.15 -15.73 23.06
C VAL A 398 -6.02 -14.66 22.40
N THR A 399 -5.81 -14.34 21.12
CA THR A 399 -6.51 -13.24 20.44
C THR A 399 -7.60 -13.77 19.52
N THR A 400 -8.80 -13.22 19.59
CA THR A 400 -9.92 -13.57 18.70
C THR A 400 -10.07 -12.57 17.56
N LEU A 401 -10.45 -13.08 16.39
CA LEU A 401 -10.64 -12.30 15.16
C LEU A 401 -11.80 -11.31 15.25
N GLY A 402 -12.85 -11.61 16.02
CA GLY A 402 -13.95 -10.66 16.18
C GLY A 402 -15.16 -11.14 16.96
N ARG A 403 -16.12 -10.23 17.13
CA ARG A 403 -17.44 -10.46 17.71
C ARG A 403 -18.52 -9.58 17.06
N PRO A 404 -19.79 -9.99 17.07
CA PRO A 404 -20.85 -9.27 16.35
C PRO A 404 -21.49 -8.18 17.21
N TRP A 405 -21.05 -6.92 17.05
CA TRP A 405 -21.75 -5.80 17.68
C TRP A 405 -23.17 -5.62 17.15
N GLY A 406 -23.37 -5.88 15.85
CA GLY A 406 -24.69 -5.98 15.22
C GLY A 406 -25.09 -7.42 14.86
N PRO A 407 -26.40 -7.74 14.80
CA PRO A 407 -26.87 -9.10 14.48
C PRO A 407 -26.52 -9.56 13.06
N ALA A 408 -26.28 -8.63 12.12
CA ALA A 408 -25.91 -8.92 10.73
C ALA A 408 -24.42 -8.66 10.42
N ALA A 409 -23.58 -8.56 11.46
CA ALA A 409 -22.14 -8.32 11.35
C ALA A 409 -21.49 -9.21 10.29
N GLN A 410 -20.64 -8.62 9.44
CA GLN A 410 -19.94 -9.34 8.38
C GLN A 410 -18.45 -9.07 8.46
N VAL A 411 -17.66 -10.14 8.53
CA VAL A 411 -16.19 -10.09 8.56
C VAL A 411 -15.65 -11.26 7.74
N LEU A 412 -14.75 -10.98 6.80
CA LEU A 412 -14.02 -11.98 6.05
C LEU A 412 -12.52 -11.74 6.18
N TYR A 413 -11.78 -12.74 6.66
CA TYR A 413 -10.33 -12.82 6.49
C TYR A 413 -10.02 -13.75 5.34
N ARG A 414 -9.35 -13.25 4.29
CA ARG A 414 -9.00 -14.05 3.12
C ARG A 414 -7.57 -13.87 2.68
N GLU A 415 -6.95 -14.97 2.25
CA GLU A 415 -5.58 -15.03 1.73
C GLU A 415 -4.58 -14.31 2.65
N SER A 416 -4.87 -14.29 3.96
CA SER A 416 -4.12 -13.58 4.99
C SER A 416 -3.30 -14.56 5.81
N THR A 417 -2.24 -14.07 6.45
CA THR A 417 -1.41 -14.87 7.36
C THR A 417 -1.83 -14.60 8.79
N LEU A 418 -2.25 -15.64 9.52
CA LEU A 418 -2.66 -15.57 10.92
C LEU A 418 -1.58 -16.22 11.80
N SER A 419 -1.00 -15.43 12.70
CA SER A 419 0.05 -15.91 13.61
C SER A 419 -0.48 -16.93 14.63
N ALA A 420 0.44 -17.62 15.32
CA ALA A 420 0.10 -18.53 16.42
C ALA A 420 -0.62 -17.86 17.60
N GLY A 421 -0.66 -16.53 17.65
CA GLY A 421 -1.41 -15.77 18.65
C GLY A 421 -2.92 -15.81 18.48
N ILE A 422 -3.39 -16.09 17.25
CA ILE A 422 -4.82 -16.13 16.96
C ILE A 422 -5.43 -17.42 17.48
N LYS A 423 -6.57 -17.27 18.17
CA LYS A 423 -7.27 -18.33 18.87
C LYS A 423 -8.08 -19.21 17.91
N TYR A 424 -7.44 -20.07 17.13
CA TYR A 424 -8.11 -20.83 16.07
C TYR A 424 -9.22 -21.77 16.56
N THR A 425 -9.18 -22.21 17.83
CA THR A 425 -10.24 -23.07 18.42
C THR A 425 -11.50 -22.30 18.80
N ALA A 426 -11.42 -20.98 18.96
CA ALA A 426 -12.56 -20.10 19.22
C ALA A 426 -12.23 -18.69 18.69
N PRO A 427 -12.11 -18.52 17.36
CA PRO A 427 -11.63 -17.28 16.76
C PRO A 427 -12.68 -16.17 16.80
N TRP A 428 -13.93 -16.52 17.09
CA TRP A 428 -15.06 -15.61 17.21
C TRP A 428 -15.66 -15.70 18.62
N GLN A 429 -16.18 -14.57 19.11
CA GLN A 429 -16.88 -14.50 20.40
C GLN A 429 -18.28 -13.92 20.21
N ASP A 430 -19.19 -14.25 21.11
CA ASP A 430 -20.50 -13.59 21.19
C ASP A 430 -20.33 -12.18 21.76
N MET A 431 -21.29 -11.29 21.46
CA MET A 431 -21.34 -9.95 22.06
C MET A 431 -22.76 -9.64 22.48
N SER A 432 -22.96 -9.44 23.79
CA SER A 432 -24.29 -9.28 24.38
C SER A 432 -25.22 -10.44 23.94
N SER A 433 -26.38 -10.15 23.34
CA SER A 433 -27.32 -11.16 22.83
C SER A 433 -27.01 -11.65 21.40
N ASN A 434 -26.02 -11.07 20.71
CA ASN A 434 -25.67 -11.47 19.35
C ASN A 434 -24.68 -12.64 19.39
N SER A 435 -25.10 -13.78 18.83
CA SER A 435 -24.21 -14.93 18.68
C SER A 435 -23.35 -14.82 17.41
N TRP A 436 -22.05 -15.12 17.51
CA TRP A 436 -21.16 -15.18 16.35
C TRP A 436 -21.61 -16.24 15.32
N LYS A 437 -22.31 -17.29 15.76
CA LYS A 437 -22.83 -18.34 14.88
C LYS A 437 -23.92 -17.84 13.93
N ASN A 438 -24.59 -16.75 14.29
CA ASN A 438 -25.60 -16.10 13.46
C ASN A 438 -25.00 -14.97 12.60
N ALA A 439 -23.74 -14.59 12.84
CA ALA A 439 -23.04 -13.56 12.10
C ALA A 439 -22.44 -14.10 10.80
N ARG A 440 -22.12 -13.19 9.87
CA ARG A 440 -21.51 -13.49 8.56
C ARG A 440 -19.98 -13.47 8.66
N PHE A 441 -19.45 -14.33 9.53
CA PHE A 441 -18.01 -14.42 9.81
C PHE A 441 -17.38 -15.59 9.06
N PHE A 442 -16.38 -15.28 8.24
CA PHE A 442 -15.80 -16.25 7.31
C PHE A 442 -14.28 -16.16 7.23
N SER A 443 -13.69 -17.24 6.74
CA SER A 443 -12.29 -17.36 6.35
C SER A 443 -12.17 -17.92 4.94
N TYR A 444 -11.07 -17.62 4.25
CA TYR A 444 -10.79 -18.20 2.92
C TYR A 444 -9.29 -18.24 2.63
N LYS A 445 -8.74 -19.45 2.44
CA LYS A 445 -7.33 -19.67 2.04
C LYS A 445 -6.32 -18.88 2.88
N ASN A 446 -6.60 -18.72 4.17
CA ASN A 446 -5.65 -18.13 5.10
C ASN A 446 -4.54 -19.14 5.43
N THR A 447 -3.38 -18.64 5.85
CA THR A 447 -2.21 -19.46 6.22
C THR A 447 -1.70 -19.10 7.62
N GLY A 448 -0.77 -19.90 8.14
CA GLY A 448 -0.18 -19.71 9.47
C GLY A 448 -0.86 -20.53 10.58
N ALA A 449 -0.21 -20.60 11.74
CA ALA A 449 -0.65 -21.46 12.85
C ALA A 449 -2.03 -21.04 13.43
N GLY A 450 -2.41 -19.77 13.30
CA GLY A 450 -3.72 -19.27 13.71
C GLY A 450 -4.84 -19.52 12.70
N ALA A 451 -4.53 -20.11 11.53
CA ALA A 451 -5.47 -20.32 10.43
C ALA A 451 -6.01 -21.76 10.35
N ALA A 452 -5.81 -22.58 11.40
CA ALA A 452 -6.24 -23.97 11.39
C ALA A 452 -7.76 -24.11 11.20
N VAL A 453 -8.17 -24.89 10.21
CA VAL A 453 -9.58 -25.08 9.85
C VAL A 453 -10.25 -26.08 10.79
N ASN A 454 -11.38 -25.67 11.39
CA ASN A 454 -12.24 -26.48 12.24
C ASN A 454 -13.69 -25.96 12.21
N SER A 455 -14.57 -26.54 13.04
CA SER A 455 -16.00 -26.17 13.10
C SER A 455 -16.27 -24.71 13.49
N ASN A 456 -15.29 -24.03 14.12
CA ASN A 456 -15.40 -22.64 14.56
C ASN A 456 -14.77 -21.64 13.57
N THR A 457 -14.28 -22.11 12.42
CA THR A 457 -13.74 -21.28 11.33
C THR A 457 -14.54 -21.50 10.04
N PRO A 458 -15.74 -20.92 9.89
CA PRO A 458 -16.53 -21.07 8.67
C PRO A 458 -15.71 -20.66 7.44
N GLN A 459 -15.59 -21.55 6.45
CA GLN A 459 -14.82 -21.30 5.23
C GLN A 459 -15.75 -20.90 4.09
N MET A 460 -15.32 -19.94 3.27
CA MET A 460 -15.92 -19.75 1.94
C MET A 460 -15.39 -20.81 0.98
N SER A 461 -16.25 -21.27 0.09
CA SER A 461 -15.84 -21.98 -1.13
C SER A 461 -15.23 -21.00 -2.14
N ASP A 462 -14.50 -21.53 -3.14
CA ASP A 462 -13.92 -20.72 -4.21
C ASP A 462 -14.99 -19.92 -4.99
N SER A 463 -16.17 -20.50 -5.23
CA SER A 463 -17.28 -19.83 -5.92
C SER A 463 -17.91 -18.70 -5.09
N GLN A 464 -18.01 -18.87 -3.78
CA GLN A 464 -18.42 -17.79 -2.89
C GLN A 464 -17.34 -16.69 -2.87
N ALA A 465 -16.08 -17.05 -2.65
CA ALA A 465 -14.98 -16.10 -2.54
C ALA A 465 -14.76 -15.26 -3.80
N ALA A 466 -15.14 -15.76 -4.99
CA ALA A 466 -15.14 -14.99 -6.23
C ALA A 466 -16.03 -13.73 -6.18
N ASN A 467 -17.05 -13.72 -5.31
CA ASN A 467 -17.94 -12.57 -5.10
C ASN A 467 -17.49 -11.64 -3.97
N TYR A 468 -16.45 -12.00 -3.21
CA TYR A 468 -15.98 -11.25 -2.04
C TYR A 468 -14.56 -10.69 -2.26
N THR A 469 -14.35 -10.02 -3.41
CA THR A 469 -13.09 -9.36 -3.75
C THR A 469 -13.10 -7.89 -3.29
N PRO A 470 -11.92 -7.27 -3.09
CA PRO A 470 -11.83 -5.83 -2.83
C PRO A 470 -12.63 -4.97 -3.82
N GLN A 471 -12.56 -5.28 -5.12
CA GLN A 471 -13.31 -4.57 -6.16
C GLN A 471 -14.82 -4.68 -5.94
N LYS A 472 -15.33 -5.86 -5.56
CA LYS A 472 -16.77 -6.06 -5.30
C LYS A 472 -17.25 -5.34 -4.05
N TYR A 473 -16.43 -5.34 -2.99
CA TYR A 473 -16.71 -4.60 -1.76
C TYR A 473 -16.82 -3.09 -2.04
N LEU A 474 -15.89 -2.55 -2.82
CA LEU A 474 -15.74 -1.10 -2.98
C LEU A 474 -16.57 -0.54 -4.12
N ALA A 475 -16.94 -1.33 -5.13
CA ALA A 475 -17.69 -0.88 -6.30
C ALA A 475 -18.96 -0.10 -5.93
N GLY A 476 -19.74 -0.57 -4.95
CA GLY A 476 -21.06 0.02 -4.66
C GLY A 476 -21.94 0.10 -5.91
N SER A 477 -22.85 1.08 -5.96
CA SER A 477 -23.68 1.35 -7.13
C SER A 477 -22.99 2.22 -8.19
N ASP A 478 -21.87 2.85 -7.86
CA ASP A 478 -21.17 3.83 -8.69
C ASP A 478 -19.86 3.31 -9.30
N GLY A 479 -19.54 2.03 -9.10
CA GLY A 479 -18.34 1.39 -9.65
C GLY A 479 -17.03 1.87 -9.04
N TRP A 480 -17.02 2.46 -7.85
CA TRP A 480 -15.79 2.98 -7.23
C TRP A 480 -14.71 1.90 -7.11
N ASN A 481 -13.54 2.18 -7.69
CA ASN A 481 -12.43 1.24 -7.71
C ASN A 481 -11.11 1.96 -7.38
N PRO A 482 -10.71 1.98 -6.10
CA PRO A 482 -9.46 2.62 -5.67
C PRO A 482 -8.26 1.67 -5.70
N LEU A 483 -8.38 0.44 -6.24
CA LEU A 483 -7.34 -0.58 -6.13
C LEU A 483 -6.08 -0.29 -6.93
#